data_AF-A0A0F2NFW4-F1
#
_entry.id   AF-A0A0F2NFW4-F1
#
_cell.length_a   1.000
_cell.length_b   1.000
_cell.length_c   1.000
_cell.angle_alpha   90.00
_cell.angle_beta   90.00
_cell.angle_gamma   90.00
#
_symmetry.space_group_name_H-M   'P 1'
#
loop_
_entity.id
_entity.type
_entity.pdbx_description
1 polymer ?
#
loop_
_entity_poly.entity_id
_entity_poly.type
_entity_poly.pdbx_seq_one_letter_code
_entity_poly.pdbx_strand_id
1 'polypeptide(L)'
;MQKNEAEREVVILITDMVQYSRKSLGMEPDEIKDFLISYHDGIHDLLDREEYAPLEIEPSAGDGCLVIFDKRPGENKSGVCTRALSATLRLAEAIADGTLVSTRMGLLLGGITEAKLGKRMAKFGSSFSVANRLEELCGYFGTHLLMDREIARYQEGFDRYLVNIAKVSLTSVQHPMNIFTLYKPGIHHCPATVDEAQLLQFIRMKNQAMEFFTGNQQVGIEPDFPRVREELLEAQSFFREITGREDQGIERILEYIRETPSPAEDFNGCGMKLLEKTRDSLGDRLFHLSKQLLRAMNQEFYHALVVDIEWEKYFKLEWRKKGETIIRIDSIPDGIYYLDSGTATTVDGKGEWLSTMEAGTVFGEMAYFGGEKRRTATVVAQTDVVLRRISTADFHKLPVIMRIFERIAMARRREIGSNPGHREDRAASPPVVVD
;
A
#
# COMPACT_ATOMS: atom_id res chain seq x y z
N MET A 1 -47.62 0.86 14.69
CA MET A 1 -46.23 1.25 14.38
C MET A 1 -45.53 1.51 15.70
N GLN A 2 -44.63 0.62 16.13
CA GLN A 2 -43.80 0.87 17.31
C GLN A 2 -42.88 2.05 17.00
N LYS A 3 -42.78 3.02 17.92
CA LYS A 3 -41.88 4.17 17.82
C LYS A 3 -40.46 3.63 17.61
N ASN A 4 -39.87 3.85 16.44
CA ASN A 4 -38.42 3.75 16.29
C ASN A 4 -37.81 4.76 17.27
N GLU A 5 -36.78 4.33 18.01
CA GLU A 5 -36.00 5.27 18.80
C GLU A 5 -35.29 6.25 17.86
N ALA A 6 -35.01 7.46 18.37
CA ALA A 6 -34.30 8.47 17.62
C ALA A 6 -32.90 7.96 17.25
N GLU A 7 -32.41 8.35 16.08
CA GLU A 7 -31.04 8.11 15.66
C GLU A 7 -30.06 8.68 16.70
N ARG A 8 -29.08 7.88 17.12
CA ARG A 8 -28.07 8.24 18.11
C ARG A 8 -26.69 8.20 17.47
N GLU A 9 -25.86 9.20 17.76
CA GLU A 9 -24.47 9.25 17.35
C GLU A 9 -23.58 8.68 18.47
N VAL A 10 -22.87 7.61 18.17
CA VAL A 10 -22.07 6.82 19.11
C VAL A 10 -20.69 6.52 18.53
N VAL A 11 -19.74 6.11 19.38
CA VAL A 11 -18.49 5.50 18.90
C VAL A 11 -18.63 3.99 18.95
N ILE A 12 -18.35 3.34 17.84
CA ILE A 12 -18.44 1.89 17.65
C ILE A 12 -17.02 1.33 17.60
N LEU A 13 -16.73 0.35 18.46
CA LEU A 13 -15.53 -0.47 18.43
C LEU A 13 -15.95 -1.88 18.03
N ILE A 14 -15.40 -2.38 16.93
CA ILE A 14 -15.50 -3.79 16.54
C ILE A 14 -14.14 -4.43 16.74
N THR A 15 -14.15 -5.60 17.37
CA THR A 15 -12.94 -6.37 17.65
C THR A 15 -13.05 -7.77 17.05
N ASP A 16 -11.92 -8.33 16.66
CA ASP A 16 -11.82 -9.72 16.19
C ASP A 16 -10.44 -10.32 16.51
N MET A 17 -10.40 -11.60 16.89
CA MET A 17 -9.16 -12.24 17.31
C MET A 17 -8.25 -12.55 16.12
N VAL A 18 -6.95 -12.31 16.29
CA VAL A 18 -5.97 -12.68 15.27
C VAL A 18 -5.76 -14.20 15.25
N GLN A 19 -6.03 -14.80 14.08
CA GLN A 19 -5.79 -16.21 13.79
C GLN A 19 -6.57 -17.18 14.70
N TYR A 20 -7.81 -16.84 15.07
CA TYR A 20 -8.67 -17.71 15.88
C TYR A 20 -8.74 -19.15 15.36
N SER A 21 -9.00 -19.36 14.06
CA SER A 21 -9.10 -20.71 13.49
C SER A 21 -7.84 -21.56 13.64
N ARG A 22 -6.65 -20.92 13.74
CA ARG A 22 -5.39 -21.61 14.03
C ARG A 22 -5.22 -21.85 15.52
N LYS A 23 -5.66 -20.91 16.37
CA LYS A 23 -5.61 -21.05 17.83
C LYS A 23 -6.55 -22.13 18.34
N SER A 24 -7.73 -22.26 17.74
CA SER A 24 -8.72 -23.30 18.05
C SER A 24 -8.47 -24.63 17.33
N LEU A 25 -7.42 -24.72 16.51
CA LEU A 25 -7.11 -25.93 15.77
C LEU A 25 -6.73 -27.07 16.73
N GLY A 26 -7.56 -28.11 16.77
CA GLY A 26 -7.35 -29.27 17.62
C GLY A 26 -7.83 -29.11 19.06
N MET A 27 -8.54 -28.02 19.38
CA MET A 27 -9.28 -27.90 20.63
C MET A 27 -10.60 -28.68 20.56
N GLU A 28 -10.97 -29.35 21.65
CA GLU A 28 -12.31 -29.93 21.81
C GLU A 28 -13.36 -28.81 22.05
N PRO A 29 -14.65 -29.06 21.77
CA PRO A 29 -15.69 -28.03 21.91
C PRO A 29 -15.76 -27.34 23.27
N ASP A 30 -15.50 -28.07 24.36
CA ASP A 30 -15.46 -27.51 25.71
C ASP A 30 -14.25 -26.58 25.93
N GLU A 31 -13.09 -26.92 25.34
CA GLU A 31 -11.89 -26.07 25.40
C GLU A 31 -12.08 -24.79 24.59
N ILE A 32 -12.74 -24.87 23.42
CA ILE A 32 -13.10 -23.68 22.62
C ILE A 32 -14.03 -22.77 23.42
N LYS A 33 -15.04 -23.35 24.09
CA LYS A 33 -15.99 -22.61 24.92
C LYS A 33 -15.25 -21.88 26.06
N ASP A 34 -14.43 -22.59 26.83
CA ASP A 34 -13.71 -21.99 27.96
C ASP A 34 -12.72 -20.92 27.50
N PHE A 35 -12.05 -21.14 26.36
CA PHE A 35 -11.16 -20.17 25.73
C PHE A 35 -11.90 -18.89 25.30
N LEU A 36 -13.04 -19.03 24.62
CA LEU A 36 -13.84 -17.87 24.19
C LEU A 36 -14.43 -17.10 25.37
N ILE A 37 -14.90 -17.81 26.42
CA ILE A 37 -15.37 -17.16 27.65
C ILE A 37 -14.24 -16.34 28.28
N SER A 38 -13.06 -16.95 28.48
CA SER A 38 -11.91 -16.23 29.04
C SER A 38 -11.48 -15.02 28.20
N TYR A 39 -11.56 -15.12 26.87
CA TYR A 39 -11.24 -14.01 25.98
C TYR A 39 -12.24 -12.84 26.12
N HIS A 40 -13.54 -13.14 26.11
CA HIS A 40 -14.59 -12.12 26.24
C HIS A 40 -14.63 -11.51 27.64
N ASP A 41 -14.42 -12.32 28.69
CA ASP A 41 -14.28 -11.86 30.07
C ASP A 41 -13.07 -10.92 30.20
N GLY A 42 -11.94 -11.24 29.55
CA GLY A 42 -10.76 -10.37 29.51
C GLY A 42 -11.05 -9.00 28.88
N ILE A 43 -11.80 -8.95 27.78
CA ILE A 43 -12.25 -7.67 27.19
C ILE A 43 -13.16 -6.93 28.16
N HIS A 44 -14.14 -7.63 28.75
CA HIS A 44 -15.09 -7.05 29.69
C HIS A 44 -14.36 -6.42 30.90
N ASP A 45 -13.48 -7.17 31.56
CA ASP A 45 -12.74 -6.71 32.75
C ASP A 45 -11.81 -5.53 32.47
N LEU A 46 -11.28 -5.44 31.25
CA LEU A 46 -10.48 -4.30 30.82
C LEU A 46 -11.33 -3.04 30.60
N LEU A 47 -12.54 -3.19 30.09
CA LEU A 47 -13.41 -2.09 29.66
C LEU A 47 -14.47 -1.67 30.69
N ASP A 48 -14.89 -2.54 31.61
CA ASP A 48 -15.92 -2.26 32.61
C ASP A 48 -15.38 -1.34 33.72
N ARG A 49 -15.26 -0.06 33.38
CA ARG A 49 -14.73 1.00 34.23
C ARG A 49 -15.60 2.24 34.12
N GLU A 50 -15.79 2.94 35.23
CA GLU A 50 -16.55 4.20 35.27
C GLU A 50 -16.00 5.25 34.30
N GLU A 51 -14.67 5.29 34.14
CA GLU A 51 -14.00 6.21 33.22
C GLU A 51 -14.41 6.00 31.76
N TYR A 52 -14.80 4.79 31.37
CA TYR A 52 -15.26 4.44 30.02
C TYR A 52 -16.79 4.41 29.88
N ALA A 53 -17.54 4.47 30.98
CA ALA A 53 -19.01 4.49 30.94
C ALA A 53 -19.60 5.82 30.40
N PRO A 54 -20.79 5.82 29.79
CA PRO A 54 -21.59 4.64 29.46
C PRO A 54 -21.01 3.92 28.23
N LEU A 55 -20.99 2.59 28.31
CA LEU A 55 -20.66 1.72 27.20
C LEU A 55 -21.50 0.44 27.26
N GLU A 56 -21.70 -0.20 26.11
CA GLU A 56 -22.35 -1.51 25.98
C GLU A 56 -21.35 -2.47 25.34
N ILE A 57 -21.15 -3.64 25.96
CA ILE A 57 -20.29 -4.72 25.44
C ILE A 57 -21.19 -5.87 25.00
N GLU A 58 -21.12 -6.23 23.72
CA GLU A 58 -21.88 -7.31 23.11
C GLU A 58 -20.93 -8.31 22.44
N PRO A 59 -20.63 -9.45 23.11
CA PRO A 59 -19.90 -10.54 22.49
C PRO A 59 -20.66 -11.08 21.27
N SER A 60 -19.95 -11.25 20.14
CA SER A 60 -20.51 -11.91 18.96
C SER A 60 -20.43 -13.43 19.09
N ALA A 61 -21.17 -14.14 18.25
CA ALA A 61 -21.02 -15.59 18.14
C ALA A 61 -19.64 -15.92 17.53
N GLY A 62 -18.66 -16.23 18.38
CA GLY A 62 -17.28 -16.50 17.98
C GLY A 62 -16.28 -15.63 18.74
N ASP A 63 -15.27 -15.16 18.03
CA ASP A 63 -14.08 -14.46 18.52
C ASP A 63 -14.13 -12.93 18.35
N GLY A 64 -15.26 -12.41 17.88
CA GLY A 64 -15.50 -10.98 17.75
C GLY A 64 -16.31 -10.40 18.92
N CYS A 65 -16.10 -9.12 19.21
CA CYS A 65 -16.88 -8.37 20.20
C CYS A 65 -17.21 -6.97 19.66
N LEU A 66 -18.46 -6.55 19.87
CA LEU A 66 -18.96 -5.22 19.57
C LEU A 66 -19.00 -4.41 20.86
N VAL A 67 -18.44 -3.20 20.84
CA VAL A 67 -18.52 -2.26 21.96
C VAL A 67 -19.05 -0.93 21.45
N ILE A 68 -20.02 -0.36 22.16
CA ILE A 68 -20.64 0.92 21.80
C ILE A 68 -20.48 1.90 22.94
N PHE A 69 -19.94 3.08 22.65
CA PHE A 69 -19.77 4.17 23.60
C PHE A 69 -20.83 5.24 23.31
N ASP A 70 -21.81 5.35 24.20
CA ASP A 70 -22.79 6.44 24.18
C ASP A 70 -22.21 7.72 24.79
N LYS A 71 -22.75 8.87 24.39
CA LYS A 71 -22.40 10.16 25.01
C LYS A 71 -22.98 10.25 26.42
N ARG A 72 -22.18 10.74 27.36
CA ARG A 72 -22.66 11.20 28.67
C ARG A 72 -23.59 12.41 28.50
N PRO A 73 -24.48 12.70 29.47
CA PRO A 73 -25.29 13.91 29.45
C PRO A 73 -24.42 15.17 29.29
N GLY A 74 -24.61 15.91 28.20
CA GLY A 74 -23.83 17.12 27.89
C GLY A 74 -22.44 16.90 27.27
N GLU A 75 -22.04 15.65 27.01
CA GLU A 75 -20.75 15.33 26.38
C GLU A 75 -20.78 15.66 24.87
N ASN A 76 -19.71 16.30 24.40
CA ASN A 76 -19.51 16.60 22.99
C ASN A 76 -18.87 15.40 22.25
N LYS A 77 -18.61 15.55 20.95
CA LYS A 77 -17.94 14.50 20.15
C LYS A 77 -16.54 14.19 20.69
N SER A 78 -15.81 15.20 21.14
CA SER A 78 -14.44 15.03 21.65
C SER A 78 -14.37 14.13 22.88
N GLY A 79 -15.28 14.31 23.84
CA GLY A 79 -15.33 13.50 25.06
C GLY A 79 -15.53 12.01 24.75
N VAL A 80 -16.56 11.68 23.96
CA VAL A 80 -16.84 10.28 23.61
C VAL A 80 -15.75 9.65 22.75
N CYS A 81 -15.17 10.39 21.79
CA CYS A 81 -14.07 9.90 20.95
C CYS A 81 -12.81 9.64 21.78
N THR A 82 -12.47 10.55 22.68
CA THR A 82 -11.29 10.42 23.56
C THR A 82 -11.43 9.23 24.51
N ARG A 83 -12.62 9.07 25.10
CA ARG A 83 -12.91 7.96 26.01
C ARG A 83 -12.86 6.61 25.30
N ALA A 84 -13.49 6.50 24.14
CA ALA A 84 -13.47 5.29 23.33
C ALA A 84 -12.04 4.95 22.86
N LEU A 85 -11.27 5.94 22.42
CA LEU A 85 -9.88 5.74 22.01
C LEU A 85 -8.98 5.32 23.20
N SER A 86 -9.19 5.90 24.38
CA SER A 86 -8.47 5.52 25.60
C SER A 86 -8.76 4.08 26.01
N ALA A 87 -10.04 3.68 25.96
CA ALA A 87 -10.48 2.30 26.21
C ALA A 87 -9.86 1.32 25.21
N THR A 88 -9.80 1.70 23.94
CA THR A 88 -9.20 0.88 22.87
C THR A 88 -7.68 0.79 23.02
N LEU A 89 -7.02 1.85 23.45
CA LEU A 89 -5.58 1.85 23.74
C LEU A 89 -5.26 0.91 24.90
N ARG A 90 -6.11 0.86 25.93
CA ARG A 90 -5.96 -0.08 27.04
C ARG A 90 -5.99 -1.54 26.57
N LEU A 91 -6.87 -1.89 25.62
CA LEU A 91 -6.86 -3.21 24.98
C LEU A 91 -5.56 -3.45 24.21
N ALA A 92 -5.06 -2.45 23.48
CA ALA A 92 -3.80 -2.56 22.75
C ALA A 92 -2.59 -2.75 23.70
N GLU A 93 -2.58 -2.10 24.86
CA GLU A 93 -1.57 -2.29 25.92
C GLU A 93 -1.65 -3.71 26.50
N ALA A 94 -2.86 -4.22 26.74
CA ALA A 94 -3.09 -5.59 27.19
C ALA A 94 -2.67 -6.66 26.16
N ILE A 95 -2.77 -6.35 24.86
CA ILE A 95 -2.21 -7.22 23.81
C ILE A 95 -0.68 -7.23 23.88
N ALA A 96 -0.07 -6.07 24.13
CA ALA A 96 1.37 -5.91 24.17
C ALA A 96 2.03 -6.60 25.37
N ASP A 97 1.39 -6.57 26.54
CA ASP A 97 1.86 -7.25 27.75
C ASP A 97 1.48 -8.74 27.80
N GLY A 98 0.65 -9.20 26.85
CA GLY A 98 0.23 -10.60 26.70
C GLY A 98 -0.93 -11.01 27.61
N THR A 99 -1.56 -10.07 28.32
CA THR A 99 -2.77 -10.33 29.12
C THR A 99 -4.02 -10.52 28.27
N LEU A 100 -4.06 -9.93 27.07
CA LEU A 100 -5.09 -10.14 26.07
C LEU A 100 -4.50 -10.83 24.84
N VAL A 101 -5.26 -11.77 24.26
CA VAL A 101 -4.89 -12.39 22.99
C VAL A 101 -4.85 -11.30 21.91
N SER A 102 -3.90 -11.39 20.97
CA SER A 102 -3.81 -10.46 19.85
C SER A 102 -5.16 -10.29 19.15
N THR A 103 -5.65 -9.06 19.13
CA THR A 103 -6.97 -8.67 18.62
C THR A 103 -6.83 -7.46 17.70
N ARG A 104 -7.61 -7.45 16.62
CA ARG A 104 -7.74 -6.34 15.69
C ARG A 104 -8.95 -5.51 16.09
N MET A 105 -8.88 -4.20 15.92
CA MET A 105 -9.84 -3.25 16.46
C MET A 105 -10.15 -2.15 15.44
N GLY A 106 -11.40 -2.04 15.03
CA GLY A 106 -11.90 -0.98 14.16
C GLY A 106 -12.77 -0.01 14.95
N LEU A 107 -12.37 1.25 15.00
CA LEU A 107 -13.05 2.30 15.77
C LEU A 107 -13.68 3.33 14.81
N LEU A 108 -14.97 3.63 14.99
CA LEU A 108 -15.72 4.54 14.12
C LEU A 108 -16.68 5.42 14.92
N LEU A 109 -16.72 6.73 14.64
CA LEU A 109 -17.82 7.59 15.06
C LEU A 109 -18.96 7.51 14.02
N GLY A 110 -20.18 7.15 14.44
CA GLY A 110 -21.30 7.01 13.50
C GLY A 110 -22.69 6.99 14.13
N GLY A 111 -23.70 7.12 13.27
CA GLY A 111 -25.11 7.02 13.66
C GLY A 111 -25.58 5.57 13.73
N ILE A 112 -26.39 5.27 14.75
CA ILE A 112 -27.12 4.01 14.89
C ILE A 112 -28.59 4.29 15.23
N THR A 113 -29.46 3.33 14.89
CA THR A 113 -30.86 3.31 15.31
C THR A 113 -31.17 1.99 15.96
N GLU A 114 -32.02 2.02 16.97
CA GLU A 114 -32.51 0.80 17.62
C GLU A 114 -33.98 0.56 17.30
N ALA A 115 -34.28 -0.70 17.04
CA ALA A 115 -35.64 -1.16 16.84
C ALA A 115 -35.83 -2.55 17.44
N LYS A 116 -37.04 -2.78 17.95
CA LYS A 116 -37.40 -4.08 18.52
C LYS A 116 -37.58 -5.11 17.41
N LEU A 117 -36.72 -6.11 17.38
CA LEU A 117 -36.81 -7.26 16.48
C LEU A 117 -37.29 -8.48 17.28
N GLY A 118 -38.59 -8.75 17.22
CA GLY A 118 -39.22 -9.79 18.04
C GLY A 118 -39.16 -9.47 19.53
N LYS A 119 -38.42 -10.26 20.31
CA LYS A 119 -38.23 -10.05 21.76
C LYS A 119 -36.96 -9.27 22.11
N ARG A 120 -36.05 -9.06 21.16
CA ARG A 120 -34.75 -8.41 21.38
C ARG A 120 -34.77 -6.99 20.83
N MET A 121 -33.98 -6.11 21.44
CA MET A 121 -33.63 -4.84 20.81
C MET A 121 -32.50 -5.12 19.83
N ALA A 122 -32.64 -4.67 18.59
CA ALA A 122 -31.62 -4.81 17.55
C ALA A 122 -31.11 -3.43 17.15
N LYS A 123 -29.81 -3.35 16.90
CA LYS A 123 -29.10 -2.13 16.50
C LYS A 123 -28.85 -2.16 14.99
N PHE A 124 -29.10 -1.04 14.32
CA PHE A 124 -29.01 -0.91 12.88
C PHE A 124 -28.20 0.34 12.50
N GLY A 125 -27.38 0.24 11.47
CA GLY A 125 -26.62 1.36 10.93
C GLY A 125 -25.55 0.88 9.96
N SER A 126 -25.29 1.66 8.89
CA SER A 126 -24.15 1.40 8.00
C SER A 126 -22.81 1.53 8.72
N SER A 127 -22.79 2.28 9.83
CA SER A 127 -21.64 2.46 10.72
C SER A 127 -21.01 1.14 11.17
N PHE A 128 -21.80 0.11 11.48
CA PHE A 128 -21.25 -1.21 11.86
C PHE A 128 -20.41 -1.83 10.74
N SER A 129 -20.89 -1.75 9.49
CA SER A 129 -20.16 -2.29 8.34
C SER A 129 -18.83 -1.57 8.09
N VAL A 130 -18.77 -0.27 8.36
CA VAL A 130 -17.54 0.52 8.22
C VAL A 130 -16.55 0.20 9.35
N ALA A 131 -17.02 0.12 10.61
CA ALA A 131 -16.20 -0.28 11.74
C ALA A 131 -15.61 -1.69 11.56
N ASN A 132 -16.42 -2.62 11.04
CA ASN A 132 -15.96 -3.99 10.75
C ASN A 132 -14.86 -3.98 9.68
N ARG A 133 -15.01 -3.15 8.65
CA ARG A 133 -14.00 -3.04 7.61
C ARG A 133 -12.71 -2.40 8.13
N LEU A 134 -12.78 -1.42 9.04
CA LEU A 134 -11.60 -0.88 9.71
C LEU A 134 -10.87 -1.95 10.51
N GLU A 135 -11.59 -2.80 11.23
CA GLU A 135 -11.03 -3.96 11.91
C GLU A 135 -10.32 -4.89 10.91
N GLU A 136 -10.97 -5.27 9.81
CA GLU A 136 -10.37 -6.17 8.81
C GLU A 136 -9.07 -5.60 8.23
N LEU A 137 -9.03 -4.28 7.99
CA LEU A 137 -7.86 -3.60 7.44
C LEU A 137 -6.68 -3.56 8.39
N CYS A 138 -6.87 -3.75 9.69
CA CYS A 138 -5.78 -3.87 10.65
C CYS A 138 -4.80 -4.98 10.21
N GLY A 139 -5.32 -6.11 9.72
CA GLY A 139 -4.50 -7.22 9.25
C GLY A 139 -3.70 -6.88 7.99
N TYR A 140 -4.25 -6.06 7.09
CA TYR A 140 -3.59 -5.64 5.86
C TYR A 140 -2.43 -4.67 6.14
N PHE A 141 -2.65 -3.69 7.01
CA PHE A 141 -1.67 -2.67 7.40
C PHE A 141 -0.76 -3.08 8.56
N GLY A 142 -0.96 -4.26 9.15
CA GLY A 142 -0.15 -4.75 10.27
C GLY A 142 -0.31 -3.92 11.55
N THR A 143 -1.51 -3.43 11.81
CA THR A 143 -1.85 -2.68 13.03
C THR A 143 -2.82 -3.49 13.90
N HIS A 144 -2.97 -3.09 15.17
CA HIS A 144 -4.01 -3.63 16.06
C HIS A 144 -5.26 -2.76 16.10
N LEU A 145 -5.13 -1.48 15.74
CA LEU A 145 -6.19 -0.49 15.79
C LEU A 145 -6.17 0.32 14.51
N LEU A 146 -7.34 0.53 13.92
CA LEU A 146 -7.60 1.55 12.93
C LEU A 146 -8.83 2.35 13.33
N MET A 147 -8.77 3.66 13.08
CA MET A 147 -9.87 4.58 13.34
C MET A 147 -10.17 5.44 12.13
N ASP A 148 -11.40 5.94 12.04
CA ASP A 148 -11.79 6.89 11.01
C ASP A 148 -11.28 8.32 11.30
N ARG A 149 -11.43 9.19 10.31
CA ARG A 149 -10.99 10.59 10.39
C ARG A 149 -11.67 11.36 11.51
N GLU A 150 -12.96 11.11 11.79
CA GLU A 150 -13.68 11.91 12.78
C GLU A 150 -13.18 11.61 14.19
N ILE A 151 -12.90 10.34 14.53
CA ILE A 151 -12.25 10.02 15.82
C ILE A 151 -10.87 10.65 15.90
N ALA A 152 -10.04 10.48 14.87
CA ALA A 152 -8.69 11.07 14.86
C ALA A 152 -8.72 12.59 15.04
N ARG A 153 -9.76 13.25 14.52
CA ARG A 153 -9.96 14.70 14.62
C ARG A 153 -10.50 15.15 15.98
N TYR A 154 -11.42 14.39 16.59
CA TYR A 154 -12.11 14.81 17.80
C TYR A 154 -11.47 14.30 19.08
N GLN A 155 -10.66 13.23 19.04
CA GLN A 155 -9.89 12.81 20.21
C GLN A 155 -9.03 13.96 20.74
N GLU A 156 -8.79 13.98 22.05
CA GLU A 156 -7.91 14.92 22.71
C GLU A 156 -6.78 14.18 23.43
N GLY A 157 -5.56 14.73 23.35
CA GLY A 157 -4.41 14.23 24.09
C GLY A 157 -3.58 13.15 23.39
N PHE A 158 -4.00 12.66 22.21
CA PHE A 158 -3.24 11.69 21.41
C PHE A 158 -2.65 12.24 20.12
N ASP A 159 -2.79 13.55 19.86
CA ASP A 159 -2.39 14.19 18.59
C ASP A 159 -0.96 13.86 18.15
N ARG A 160 -0.02 13.87 19.09
CA ARG A 160 1.40 13.60 18.81
C ARG A 160 1.69 12.17 18.37
N TYR A 161 0.78 11.23 18.66
CA TYR A 161 0.93 9.81 18.35
C TYR A 161 0.11 9.37 17.13
N LEU A 162 -0.75 10.26 16.59
CA LEU A 162 -1.59 9.94 15.45
C LEU A 162 -0.74 9.71 14.20
N VAL A 163 -1.04 8.62 13.50
CA VAL A 163 -0.42 8.26 12.23
C VAL A 163 -1.50 8.12 11.18
N ASN A 164 -1.36 8.86 10.07
CA ASN A 164 -2.15 8.65 8.85
C ASN A 164 -1.65 7.38 8.16
N ILE A 165 -2.54 6.40 7.99
CA ILE A 165 -2.19 5.10 7.40
C ILE A 165 -2.46 5.09 5.90
N ALA A 166 -3.63 5.53 5.47
CA ALA A 166 -4.02 5.51 4.07
C ALA A 166 -5.29 6.34 3.81
N LYS A 167 -5.55 6.61 2.54
CA LYS A 167 -6.85 7.02 2.01
C LYS A 167 -7.39 5.86 1.16
N VAL A 168 -8.47 5.22 1.59
CA VAL A 168 -8.98 3.99 0.97
C VAL A 168 -10.43 4.13 0.54
N SER A 169 -10.82 3.50 -0.59
CA SER A 169 -12.23 3.23 -0.88
C SER A 169 -12.63 1.88 -0.30
N LEU A 170 -13.78 1.86 0.36
CA LEU A 170 -14.42 0.63 0.81
C LEU A 170 -15.64 0.39 -0.06
N THR A 171 -15.86 -0.84 -0.50
CA THR A 171 -17.01 -1.23 -1.35
C THR A 171 -18.37 -0.88 -0.75
N SER A 172 -18.44 -0.70 0.57
CA SER A 172 -19.62 -0.31 1.35
C SER A 172 -19.78 1.19 1.59
N VAL A 173 -18.82 2.04 1.16
CA VAL A 173 -18.80 3.48 1.42
C VAL A 173 -18.71 4.26 0.11
N GLN A 174 -19.57 5.26 -0.06
CA GLN A 174 -19.64 6.05 -1.29
C GLN A 174 -18.43 6.98 -1.50
N HIS A 175 -17.65 7.24 -0.45
CA HIS A 175 -16.56 8.18 -0.44
C HIS A 175 -15.31 7.55 0.19
N PRO A 176 -14.11 7.92 -0.26
CA PRO A 176 -12.87 7.42 0.31
C PRO A 176 -12.73 7.92 1.74
N MET A 177 -12.18 7.05 2.58
CA MET A 177 -11.96 7.31 3.98
C MET A 177 -10.46 7.41 4.24
N ASN A 178 -10.08 8.46 4.97
CA ASN A 178 -8.75 8.52 5.58
C ASN A 178 -8.79 7.71 6.88
N ILE A 179 -7.84 6.79 7.01
CA ILE A 179 -7.73 5.89 8.16
C ILE A 179 -6.49 6.22 8.96
N PHE A 180 -6.62 6.15 10.27
CA PHE A 180 -5.61 6.56 11.23
C PHE A 180 -5.35 5.49 12.28
N THR A 181 -4.23 5.60 12.97
CA THR A 181 -3.89 4.77 14.13
C THR A 181 -2.99 5.53 15.12
N LEU A 182 -2.54 4.88 16.18
CA LEU A 182 -1.66 5.46 17.21
C LEU A 182 -0.35 4.69 17.35
N TYR A 183 0.78 5.38 17.18
CA TYR A 183 2.10 4.77 17.42
C TYR A 183 2.61 5.22 18.77
N LYS A 184 2.74 4.26 19.70
CA LYS A 184 3.29 4.44 21.05
C LYS A 184 4.24 3.30 21.37
N PRO A 185 5.22 3.50 22.27
CA PRO A 185 6.05 2.40 22.76
C PRO A 185 5.18 1.24 23.27
N GLY A 186 5.46 0.02 22.81
CA GLY A 186 4.71 -1.19 23.16
C GLY A 186 3.48 -1.45 22.29
N ILE A 187 2.99 -0.46 21.52
CA ILE A 187 1.78 -0.62 20.72
C ILE A 187 2.12 -1.07 19.29
N HIS A 188 1.27 -1.95 18.75
CA HIS A 188 1.45 -2.60 17.44
C HIS A 188 2.70 -3.48 17.42
N HIS A 189 3.73 -2.99 16.76
CA HIS A 189 5.01 -3.64 16.61
C HIS A 189 6.15 -2.73 17.07
N CYS A 190 5.83 -1.61 17.72
CA CYS A 190 6.81 -0.74 18.35
C CYS A 190 7.30 -1.40 19.64
N PRO A 191 8.61 -1.69 19.80
CA PRO A 191 9.13 -2.20 21.06
C PRO A 191 8.78 -1.27 22.22
N ALA A 192 8.48 -1.82 23.39
CA ALA A 192 8.24 -1.01 24.59
C ALA A 192 9.46 -0.17 25.00
N THR A 193 10.65 -0.59 24.58
CA THR A 193 11.94 0.07 24.85
C THR A 193 12.32 1.13 23.81
N VAL A 194 11.52 1.36 22.76
CA VAL A 194 11.84 2.35 21.73
C VAL A 194 11.88 3.75 22.35
N ASP A 195 12.85 4.56 21.95
CA ASP A 195 12.91 5.95 22.39
C ASP A 195 11.70 6.71 21.84
N GLU A 196 10.96 7.36 22.74
CA GLU A 196 9.71 8.03 22.39
C GLU A 196 9.97 9.23 21.47
N ALA A 197 11.07 9.99 21.67
CA ALA A 197 11.36 11.15 20.83
C ALA A 197 11.70 10.72 19.39
N GLN A 198 12.44 9.63 19.23
CA GLN A 198 12.69 9.01 17.93
C GLN A 198 11.40 8.49 17.29
N LEU A 199 10.53 7.82 18.04
CA LEU A 199 9.25 7.37 17.51
C LEU A 199 8.37 8.56 17.05
N LEU A 200 8.33 9.65 17.81
CA LEU A 200 7.63 10.88 17.42
C LEU A 200 8.25 11.53 16.17
N GLN A 201 9.56 11.39 15.95
CA GLN A 201 10.20 11.82 14.70
C GLN A 201 9.74 10.98 13.52
N PHE A 202 9.71 9.65 13.67
CA PHE A 202 9.19 8.76 12.64
C PHE A 202 7.74 9.12 12.27
N ILE A 203 6.88 9.35 13.27
CA ILE A 203 5.48 9.73 13.06
C ILE A 203 5.37 11.00 12.22
N ARG A 204 6.19 12.02 12.50
CA ARG A 204 6.24 13.26 11.69
C ARG A 204 6.64 12.97 10.25
N MET A 205 7.71 12.20 10.03
CA MET A 205 8.19 11.84 8.69
C MET A 205 7.11 11.11 7.89
N LYS A 206 6.49 10.09 8.50
CA LYS A 206 5.42 9.32 7.86
C LYS A 206 4.20 10.19 7.56
N ASN A 207 3.74 11.00 8.50
CA ASN A 207 2.57 11.87 8.27
C ASN A 207 2.82 12.89 7.17
N GLN A 208 4.01 13.50 7.12
CA GLN A 208 4.39 14.43 6.07
C GLN A 208 4.35 13.77 4.69
N ALA A 209 4.93 12.57 4.55
CA ALA A 209 4.86 11.81 3.31
C ALA A 209 3.40 11.50 2.94
N MET A 210 2.59 11.10 3.93
CA MET A 210 1.19 10.75 3.70
C MET A 210 0.30 11.94 3.33
N GLU A 211 0.68 13.19 3.63
CA GLU A 211 -0.02 14.38 3.09
C GLU A 211 0.04 14.41 1.55
N PHE A 212 1.17 14.06 0.96
CA PHE A 212 1.33 13.91 -0.49
C PHE A 212 0.70 12.62 -1.02
N PHE A 213 0.38 11.65 -0.16
CA PHE A 213 -0.36 10.47 -0.61
C PHE A 213 -1.84 10.77 -0.67
N THR A 214 -2.41 11.31 0.40
CA THR A 214 -3.85 11.55 0.50
C THR A 214 -4.32 12.78 -0.26
N GLY A 215 -3.41 13.74 -0.46
CA GLY A 215 -3.71 15.11 -0.88
C GLY A 215 -4.32 15.93 0.26
N ASN A 216 -4.17 17.25 0.17
CA ASN A 216 -4.84 18.21 1.05
C ASN A 216 -5.28 19.45 0.25
N GLN A 217 -6.51 19.39 -0.27
CA GLN A 217 -7.10 20.45 -1.09
C GLN A 217 -7.24 21.79 -0.34
N GLN A 218 -7.35 21.79 0.99
CA GLN A 218 -7.49 23.03 1.76
C GLN A 218 -6.24 23.90 1.73
N VAL A 219 -5.07 23.28 1.52
CA VAL A 219 -3.77 23.96 1.42
C VAL A 219 -3.14 23.81 0.03
N GLY A 220 -3.91 23.30 -0.95
CA GLY A 220 -3.47 23.14 -2.33
C GLY A 220 -2.42 22.05 -2.57
N ILE A 221 -2.34 21.04 -1.69
CA ILE A 221 -1.47 19.88 -1.88
C ILE A 221 -2.22 18.83 -2.70
N GLU A 222 -1.72 18.55 -3.90
CA GLU A 222 -2.19 17.44 -4.72
C GLU A 222 -1.40 16.14 -4.43
N PRO A 223 -1.99 14.96 -4.68
CA PRO A 223 -1.27 13.70 -4.55
C PRO A 223 -0.01 13.64 -5.45
N ASP A 224 1.11 13.22 -4.87
CA ASP A 224 2.42 13.10 -5.54
C ASP A 224 3.11 11.80 -5.11
N PHE A 225 2.75 10.69 -5.77
CA PHE A 225 3.27 9.36 -5.42
C PHE A 225 4.80 9.20 -5.56
N PRO A 226 5.47 9.79 -6.56
CA PRO A 226 6.93 9.80 -6.61
C PRO A 226 7.55 10.36 -5.34
N ARG A 227 7.07 11.52 -4.89
CA ARG A 227 7.53 12.15 -3.66
C ARG A 227 7.20 11.31 -2.42
N VAL A 228 5.97 10.79 -2.32
CA VAL A 228 5.55 9.89 -1.23
C VAL A 228 6.52 8.71 -1.13
N ARG A 229 6.87 8.09 -2.26
CA ARG A 229 7.77 6.93 -2.27
C ARG A 229 9.14 7.28 -1.70
N GLU A 230 9.72 8.41 -2.10
CA GLU A 230 11.02 8.86 -1.58
C GLU A 230 10.96 9.13 -0.07
N GLU A 231 9.98 9.91 0.38
CA GLU A 231 9.83 10.26 1.80
C GLU A 231 9.49 9.03 2.67
N LEU A 232 8.67 8.09 2.17
CA LEU A 232 8.34 6.86 2.87
C LEU A 232 9.51 5.87 2.94
N LEU A 233 10.37 5.78 1.92
CA LEU A 233 11.58 4.95 1.98
C LEU A 233 12.56 5.45 3.04
N GLU A 234 12.66 6.78 3.21
CA GLU A 234 13.43 7.39 4.29
C GLU A 234 12.81 7.08 5.66
N ALA A 235 11.50 7.30 5.81
CA ALA A 235 10.77 6.98 7.04
C ALA A 235 10.87 5.49 7.41
N GLN A 236 10.79 4.59 6.43
CA GLN A 236 10.93 3.13 6.61
C GLN A 236 12.33 2.76 7.11
N SER A 237 13.36 3.36 6.51
CA SER A 237 14.74 3.12 6.90
C SER A 237 14.98 3.58 8.34
N PHE A 238 14.46 4.76 8.70
CA PHE A 238 14.53 5.28 10.06
C PHE A 238 13.75 4.42 11.06
N PHE A 239 12.53 3.98 10.72
CA PHE A 239 11.74 3.08 11.58
C PHE A 239 12.48 1.76 11.84
N ARG A 240 13.09 1.19 10.81
CA ARG A 240 13.88 -0.04 10.93
C ARG A 240 15.12 0.15 11.81
N GLU A 241 15.76 1.31 11.76
CA GLU A 241 16.88 1.64 12.63
C GLU A 241 16.46 1.65 14.11
N ILE A 242 15.32 2.27 14.43
CA ILE A 242 14.89 2.46 15.83
C ILE A 242 14.12 1.26 16.40
N THR A 243 13.51 0.42 15.56
CA THR A 243 12.69 -0.73 16.00
C THR A 243 13.25 -2.10 15.63
N GLY A 244 14.22 -2.17 14.71
CA GLY A 244 14.76 -3.41 14.16
C GLY A 244 13.84 -4.13 13.16
N ARG A 245 12.71 -3.53 12.76
CA ARG A 245 11.72 -4.12 11.86
C ARG A 245 11.12 -3.09 10.91
N GLU A 246 10.46 -3.57 9.87
CA GLU A 246 9.82 -2.73 8.86
C GLU A 246 8.38 -2.35 9.28
N ASP A 247 7.95 -1.15 8.89
CA ASP A 247 6.57 -0.70 9.07
C ASP A 247 5.70 -1.31 7.98
N GLN A 248 4.79 -2.21 8.36
CA GLN A 248 3.93 -2.90 7.40
C GLN A 248 2.98 -1.94 6.67
N GLY A 249 2.57 -0.85 7.33
CA GLY A 249 1.73 0.18 6.71
C GLY A 249 2.44 0.88 5.56
N ILE A 250 3.69 1.29 5.76
CA ILE A 250 4.53 1.85 4.70
C ILE A 250 4.73 0.85 3.57
N GLU A 251 5.03 -0.42 3.87
CA GLU A 251 5.21 -1.44 2.82
C GLU A 251 3.97 -1.55 1.92
N ARG A 252 2.76 -1.49 2.47
CA ARG A 252 1.52 -1.53 1.67
C ARG A 252 1.34 -0.32 0.78
N ILE A 253 1.67 0.87 1.26
CA ILE A 253 1.61 2.08 0.45
C ILE A 253 2.68 2.05 -0.66
N LEU A 254 3.89 1.59 -0.35
CA LEU A 254 4.96 1.44 -1.33
C LEU A 254 4.65 0.37 -2.38
N GLU A 255 4.01 -0.74 -1.99
CA GLU A 255 3.50 -1.77 -2.90
C GLU A 255 2.44 -1.19 -3.84
N TYR A 256 1.44 -0.47 -3.30
CA TYR A 256 0.43 0.19 -4.11
C TYR A 256 1.03 1.21 -5.08
N ILE A 257 1.99 2.05 -4.65
CA ILE A 257 2.68 3.00 -5.53
C ILE A 257 3.53 2.25 -6.58
N ARG A 258 4.07 1.08 -6.27
CA ARG A 258 4.80 0.28 -7.26
C ARG A 258 3.90 -0.23 -8.38
N GLU A 259 2.65 -0.57 -8.06
CA GLU A 259 1.64 -1.02 -9.02
C GLU A 259 0.94 0.14 -9.73
N THR A 260 0.81 1.27 -9.03
CA THR A 260 0.17 2.51 -9.50
C THR A 260 1.13 3.68 -9.27
N PRO A 261 2.14 3.91 -10.13
CA PRO A 261 3.22 4.86 -9.84
C PRO A 261 2.85 6.34 -9.91
N SER A 262 1.64 6.64 -10.37
CA SER A 262 1.08 7.98 -10.43
C SER A 262 -0.39 7.94 -9.99
N PRO A 263 -0.89 8.95 -9.25
CA PRO A 263 -2.29 9.01 -8.89
C PRO A 263 -3.19 8.95 -10.14
N ALA A 264 -4.21 8.11 -10.11
CA ALA A 264 -5.25 8.09 -11.13
C ALA A 264 -6.08 9.40 -11.06
N GLU A 265 -6.73 9.77 -12.18
CA GLU A 265 -7.57 10.98 -12.22
C GLU A 265 -8.68 10.96 -11.15
N ASP A 266 -9.21 9.78 -10.84
CA ASP A 266 -10.25 9.57 -9.83
C ASP A 266 -9.69 9.37 -8.40
N PHE A 267 -8.37 9.37 -8.19
CA PHE A 267 -7.77 9.06 -6.90
C PHE A 267 -8.18 10.04 -5.80
N ASN A 268 -8.41 11.31 -6.14
CA ASN A 268 -8.93 12.27 -5.16
C ASN A 268 -10.33 11.87 -4.67
N GLY A 269 -11.17 11.32 -5.54
CA GLY A 269 -12.54 10.89 -5.26
C GLY A 269 -12.68 9.43 -4.83
N CYS A 270 -11.65 8.59 -4.99
CA CYS A 270 -11.71 7.16 -4.67
C CYS A 270 -10.56 6.67 -3.76
N GLY A 271 -9.47 7.41 -3.60
CA GLY A 271 -8.30 6.93 -2.86
C GLY A 271 -7.75 5.61 -3.42
N MET A 272 -7.04 4.89 -2.55
CA MET A 272 -6.50 3.57 -2.84
C MET A 272 -7.64 2.54 -2.94
N LYS A 273 -7.71 1.87 -4.09
CA LYS A 273 -8.63 0.76 -4.34
C LYS A 273 -7.98 -0.52 -3.82
N LEU A 274 -8.50 -1.03 -2.71
CA LEU A 274 -8.06 -2.30 -2.16
C LEU A 274 -8.63 -3.43 -3.03
N LEU A 275 -7.77 -4.13 -3.76
CA LEU A 275 -8.16 -5.32 -4.52
C LEU A 275 -8.67 -6.39 -3.53
N GLU A 276 -9.97 -6.69 -3.59
CA GLU A 276 -10.56 -7.76 -2.77
C GLU A 276 -9.92 -9.09 -3.18
N LYS A 277 -9.05 -9.64 -2.31
CA LYS A 277 -8.50 -11.02 -2.33
C LYS A 277 -8.50 -11.67 -3.73
N THR A 278 -7.74 -11.14 -4.68
CA THR A 278 -7.14 -12.02 -5.68
C THR A 278 -6.04 -12.78 -4.95
N ARG A 279 -6.38 -14.02 -4.54
CA ARG A 279 -5.40 -15.08 -4.44
C ARG A 279 -4.70 -15.15 -5.80
N ASP A 280 -3.60 -14.43 -5.93
CA ASP A 280 -2.42 -14.73 -6.72
C ASP A 280 -1.67 -13.43 -7.00
N SER A 281 -0.88 -13.01 -6.01
CA SER A 281 0.18 -12.02 -6.23
C SER A 281 1.21 -12.48 -7.27
N LEU A 282 1.11 -13.71 -7.78
CA LEU A 282 1.92 -14.23 -8.87
C LEU A 282 1.44 -13.73 -10.25
N GLY A 283 0.11 -13.67 -10.45
CA GLY A 283 -0.50 -13.31 -11.72
C GLY A 283 -0.29 -11.83 -12.03
N ASP A 284 -0.61 -10.95 -11.08
CA ASP A 284 -0.48 -9.50 -11.26
C ASP A 284 1.00 -9.05 -11.40
N ARG A 285 1.93 -9.67 -10.65
CA ARG A 285 3.38 -9.44 -10.81
C ARG A 285 3.91 -9.85 -12.19
N LEU A 286 3.39 -10.94 -12.76
CA LEU A 286 3.69 -11.36 -14.13
C LEU A 286 3.06 -10.41 -15.17
N PHE A 287 1.85 -9.88 -14.91
CA PHE A 287 1.16 -8.95 -15.80
C PHE A 287 1.84 -7.56 -15.88
N HIS A 288 2.48 -7.11 -14.80
CA HIS A 288 3.27 -5.87 -14.78
C HIS A 288 4.66 -6.02 -15.40
N LEU A 289 5.12 -7.23 -15.69
CA LEU A 289 6.27 -7.43 -16.56
C LEU A 289 5.79 -7.36 -18.02
N SER A 290 6.47 -6.56 -18.85
CA SER A 290 6.09 -6.36 -20.26
C SER A 290 5.49 -7.60 -20.93
N LYS A 291 4.48 -7.41 -21.79
CA LYS A 291 4.04 -8.46 -22.74
C LYS A 291 5.23 -9.06 -23.51
N GLN A 292 6.31 -8.30 -23.71
CA GLN A 292 7.56 -8.76 -24.33
C GLN A 292 8.39 -9.69 -23.43
N LEU A 293 8.49 -9.42 -22.12
CA LEU A 293 9.11 -10.31 -21.12
C LEU A 293 8.32 -11.62 -21.01
N LEU A 294 6.98 -11.54 -20.95
CA LEU A 294 6.11 -12.72 -20.93
C LEU A 294 6.26 -13.59 -22.18
N ARG A 295 6.32 -12.98 -23.38
CA ARG A 295 6.56 -13.68 -24.65
C ARG A 295 7.94 -14.36 -24.74
N ALA A 296 8.92 -13.88 -23.98
CA ALA A 296 10.28 -14.42 -23.95
C ALA A 296 10.45 -15.59 -22.95
N MET A 297 9.41 -15.95 -22.18
CA MET A 297 9.49 -16.96 -21.11
C MET A 297 9.73 -18.40 -21.62
N ASN A 298 10.47 -19.17 -20.83
CA ASN A 298 10.58 -20.63 -20.85
C ASN A 298 10.56 -21.13 -19.38
N GLN A 299 10.61 -22.45 -19.15
CA GLN A 299 10.56 -23.03 -17.81
C GLN A 299 11.72 -22.59 -16.89
N GLU A 300 12.89 -22.27 -17.44
CA GLU A 300 14.07 -21.76 -16.72
C GLU A 300 13.87 -20.30 -16.26
N PHE A 301 13.21 -19.46 -17.07
CA PHE A 301 12.91 -18.06 -16.76
C PHE A 301 11.77 -17.87 -15.75
N TYR A 302 10.83 -18.82 -15.69
CA TYR A 302 9.75 -18.78 -14.69
C TYR A 302 10.31 -18.79 -13.27
N HIS A 303 11.21 -19.73 -12.95
CA HIS A 303 11.77 -19.81 -11.60
C HIS A 303 12.56 -18.55 -11.19
N ALA A 304 13.30 -17.94 -12.11
CA ALA A 304 14.12 -16.76 -11.82
C ALA A 304 13.36 -15.43 -11.77
N LEU A 305 12.20 -15.32 -12.44
CA LEU A 305 11.35 -14.12 -12.39
C LEU A 305 10.27 -14.22 -11.31
N VAL A 306 9.87 -15.43 -10.94
CA VAL A 306 8.70 -15.69 -10.09
C VAL A 306 9.07 -16.16 -8.68
N VAL A 307 10.13 -16.96 -8.54
CA VAL A 307 10.57 -17.49 -7.23
C VAL A 307 11.67 -16.63 -6.64
N ASP A 308 12.58 -16.13 -7.46
CA ASP A 308 13.62 -15.19 -7.05
C ASP A 308 13.17 -13.75 -7.38
N ILE A 309 12.91 -12.93 -6.35
CA ILE A 309 12.51 -11.52 -6.49
C ILE A 309 13.69 -10.56 -6.28
N GLU A 310 14.90 -11.08 -6.05
CA GLU A 310 16.06 -10.22 -5.79
C GLU A 310 16.39 -9.30 -6.97
N TRP A 311 16.00 -9.68 -8.19
CA TRP A 311 16.24 -8.85 -9.37
C TRP A 311 15.49 -7.50 -9.30
N GLU A 312 14.33 -7.42 -8.62
CA GLU A 312 13.53 -6.19 -8.52
C GLU A 312 14.31 -5.04 -7.88
N LYS A 313 15.16 -5.34 -6.88
CA LYS A 313 15.94 -4.31 -6.15
C LYS A 313 16.93 -3.56 -7.05
N TYR A 314 17.27 -4.13 -8.21
CA TYR A 314 18.18 -3.53 -9.18
C TYR A 314 17.47 -2.65 -10.22
N PHE A 315 16.14 -2.72 -10.31
CA PHE A 315 15.34 -1.85 -11.15
C PHE A 315 14.94 -0.59 -10.38
N LYS A 316 15.48 0.55 -10.80
CA LYS A 316 15.16 1.86 -10.21
C LYS A 316 14.08 2.54 -11.03
N LEU A 317 13.07 3.09 -10.35
CA LEU A 317 12.07 3.92 -11.00
C LEU A 317 12.69 5.26 -11.42
N GLU A 318 12.44 5.69 -12.65
CA GLU A 318 12.77 7.02 -13.18
C GLU A 318 11.52 7.65 -13.78
N TRP A 319 11.27 8.91 -13.45
CA TRP A 319 10.19 9.71 -14.02
C TRP A 319 10.76 10.63 -15.08
N ARG A 320 10.03 10.77 -16.19
CA ARG A 320 10.35 11.74 -17.24
C ARG A 320 9.10 12.50 -17.61
N LYS A 321 9.22 13.82 -17.67
CA LYS A 321 8.13 14.69 -18.12
C LYS A 321 7.96 14.60 -19.62
N LYS A 322 6.76 14.91 -20.11
CA LYS A 322 6.50 15.05 -21.54
C LYS A 322 7.55 15.94 -22.21
N GLY A 323 8.13 15.45 -23.30
CA GLY A 323 9.17 16.12 -24.09
C GLY A 323 10.61 15.85 -23.63
N GLU A 324 10.81 15.22 -22.47
CA GLU A 324 12.16 14.88 -22.01
C GLU A 324 12.77 13.73 -22.83
N THR A 325 14.06 13.85 -23.10
CA THR A 325 14.84 12.82 -23.77
C THR A 325 15.28 11.76 -22.77
N ILE A 326 14.88 10.52 -22.99
CA ILE A 326 15.19 9.36 -22.15
C ILE A 326 16.53 8.73 -22.57
N ILE A 327 16.71 8.55 -23.88
CA ILE A 327 17.92 7.99 -24.49
C ILE A 327 18.29 8.87 -25.68
N ARG A 328 19.57 9.11 -25.92
CA ARG A 328 20.08 9.77 -27.13
C ARG A 328 20.73 8.75 -28.06
N ILE A 329 20.50 8.89 -29.37
CA ILE A 329 21.22 8.11 -30.39
C ILE A 329 22.74 8.27 -30.23
N ASP A 330 23.49 7.22 -30.57
CA ASP A 330 24.95 7.11 -30.48
C ASP A 330 25.55 7.26 -29.08
N SER A 331 24.73 7.45 -28.04
CA SER A 331 25.23 7.52 -26.67
C SER A 331 25.72 6.15 -26.19
N ILE A 332 26.57 6.17 -25.18
CA ILE A 332 27.03 4.97 -24.48
C ILE A 332 25.84 4.42 -23.67
N PRO A 333 25.55 3.12 -23.73
CA PRO A 333 24.46 2.55 -22.97
C PRO A 333 24.74 2.58 -21.47
N ASP A 334 23.81 3.20 -20.76
CA ASP A 334 23.85 3.47 -19.31
C ASP A 334 22.78 2.68 -18.53
N GLY A 335 21.89 2.00 -19.25
CA GLY A 335 20.90 1.08 -18.67
C GLY A 335 19.96 0.48 -19.70
N ILE A 336 19.12 -0.44 -19.25
CA ILE A 336 17.96 -0.93 -20.01
C ILE A 336 16.71 -0.42 -19.31
N TYR A 337 15.73 -0.02 -20.10
CA TYR A 337 14.53 0.66 -19.60
C TYR A 337 13.30 -0.19 -19.90
N TYR A 338 12.39 -0.19 -18.95
CA TYR A 338 11.04 -0.73 -19.09
C TYR A 338 10.06 0.43 -18.92
N LEU A 339 9.20 0.66 -19.91
CA LEU A 339 8.15 1.66 -19.85
C LEU A 339 6.99 1.11 -19.01
N ASP A 340 6.87 1.58 -17.78
CA ASP A 340 5.88 1.12 -16.81
C ASP A 340 4.52 1.81 -17.05
N SER A 341 4.54 3.13 -17.30
CA SER A 341 3.36 3.91 -17.67
C SER A 341 3.69 5.05 -18.65
N GLY A 342 2.66 5.50 -19.38
CA GLY A 342 2.75 6.56 -20.38
C GLY A 342 3.17 6.07 -21.78
N THR A 343 3.47 7.01 -22.67
CA THR A 343 3.93 6.72 -24.04
C THR A 343 5.23 7.47 -24.36
N ALA A 344 6.09 6.81 -25.13
CA ALA A 344 7.35 7.39 -25.60
C ALA A 344 7.54 7.10 -27.09
N THR A 345 8.32 7.91 -27.78
CA THR A 345 8.58 7.75 -29.21
C THR A 345 10.07 7.60 -29.47
N THR A 346 10.39 6.75 -30.43
CA THR A 346 11.74 6.60 -30.95
C THR A 346 11.90 7.44 -32.22
N VAL A 347 12.99 8.19 -32.28
CA VAL A 347 13.37 9.02 -33.44
C VAL A 347 14.79 8.67 -33.89
N ASP A 348 15.05 8.76 -35.19
CA ASP A 348 16.38 8.49 -35.77
C ASP A 348 17.36 9.66 -35.60
N GLY A 349 18.54 9.54 -36.23
CA GLY A 349 19.56 10.60 -36.23
C GLY A 349 19.19 11.85 -37.01
N LYS A 350 18.15 11.79 -37.86
CA LYS A 350 17.59 12.93 -38.62
C LYS A 350 16.39 13.56 -37.90
N GLY A 351 15.94 12.98 -36.78
CA GLY A 351 14.78 13.41 -36.02
C GLY A 351 13.45 12.90 -36.61
N GLU A 352 13.49 11.96 -37.55
CA GLU A 352 12.29 11.34 -38.09
C GLU A 352 11.73 10.31 -37.12
N TRP A 353 10.41 10.23 -37.07
CA TRP A 353 9.67 9.36 -36.16
C TRP A 353 9.73 7.91 -36.65
N LEU A 354 10.20 6.99 -35.79
CA LEU A 354 10.34 5.57 -36.14
C LEU A 354 9.17 4.74 -35.59
N SER A 355 8.85 4.92 -34.31
CA SER A 355 7.75 4.19 -33.66
C SER A 355 7.34 4.81 -32.32
N THR A 356 6.09 4.56 -31.91
CA THR A 356 5.61 4.78 -30.54
C THR A 356 5.73 3.50 -29.72
N MET A 357 6.17 3.66 -28.48
CA MET A 357 6.20 2.67 -27.42
C MET A 357 5.13 3.00 -26.40
N GLU A 358 4.38 1.97 -26.00
CA GLU A 358 3.37 2.04 -24.95
C GLU A 358 3.87 1.35 -23.68
N ALA A 359 3.18 1.61 -22.57
CA ALA A 359 3.36 0.89 -21.32
C ALA A 359 3.45 -0.62 -21.55
N GLY A 360 4.40 -1.27 -20.87
CA GLY A 360 4.74 -2.66 -21.13
C GLY A 360 5.83 -2.86 -22.17
N THR A 361 6.58 -1.83 -22.60
CA THR A 361 7.66 -1.97 -23.61
C THR A 361 9.04 -1.94 -22.96
N VAL A 362 9.91 -2.88 -23.33
CA VAL A 362 11.35 -2.82 -22.97
C VAL A 362 12.12 -2.14 -24.09
N PHE A 363 13.03 -1.23 -23.77
CA PHE A 363 13.85 -0.51 -24.75
C PHE A 363 15.27 -0.20 -24.25
N GLY A 364 16.16 0.07 -25.21
CA GLY A 364 17.58 0.31 -24.97
C GLY A 364 18.43 -0.96 -24.86
N GLU A 365 17.81 -2.13 -24.80
CA GLU A 365 18.49 -3.44 -24.75
C GLU A 365 19.36 -3.71 -25.99
N MET A 366 18.97 -3.20 -27.16
CA MET A 366 19.68 -3.43 -28.43
C MET A 366 21.15 -2.98 -28.40
N ALA A 367 21.46 -1.94 -27.62
CA ALA A 367 22.81 -1.41 -27.48
C ALA A 367 23.75 -2.36 -26.74
N TYR A 368 23.26 -3.33 -25.96
CA TYR A 368 24.10 -4.28 -25.23
C TYR A 368 24.50 -5.49 -26.07
N PHE A 369 23.66 -5.87 -27.04
CA PHE A 369 23.83 -7.08 -27.83
C PHE A 369 24.29 -6.78 -29.27
N GLY A 370 24.63 -5.53 -29.58
CA GLY A 370 25.07 -5.04 -30.90
C GLY A 370 26.58 -4.89 -31.02
N GLY A 371 27.08 -4.92 -32.26
CA GLY A 371 28.53 -4.92 -32.55
C GLY A 371 29.28 -3.69 -32.03
N GLU A 372 28.65 -2.51 -32.06
CA GLU A 372 29.30 -1.23 -31.72
C GLU A 372 28.96 -0.71 -30.31
N LYS A 373 28.13 -1.42 -29.55
CA LYS A 373 27.66 -1.01 -28.21
C LYS A 373 27.18 0.45 -28.10
N ARG A 374 26.44 0.94 -29.10
CA ARG A 374 25.85 2.29 -29.12
C ARG A 374 24.32 2.24 -29.21
N ARG A 375 23.67 3.31 -28.75
CA ARG A 375 22.21 3.50 -28.90
C ARG A 375 21.86 3.75 -30.36
N THR A 376 20.86 3.05 -30.86
CA THR A 376 20.46 3.08 -32.29
C THR A 376 19.36 4.09 -32.61
N ALA A 377 18.75 4.70 -31.58
CA ALA A 377 17.70 5.69 -31.73
C ALA A 377 17.64 6.59 -30.49
N THR A 378 17.10 7.79 -30.65
CA THR A 378 16.75 8.69 -29.55
C THR A 378 15.35 8.34 -29.06
N VAL A 379 15.11 8.33 -27.76
CA VAL A 379 13.80 8.07 -27.17
C VAL A 379 13.33 9.32 -26.42
N VAL A 380 12.12 9.79 -26.72
CA VAL A 380 11.52 10.99 -26.13
C VAL A 380 10.16 10.66 -25.54
N ALA A 381 9.88 11.16 -24.33
CA ALA A 381 8.59 10.98 -23.68
C ALA A 381 7.48 11.79 -24.39
N GLN A 382 6.39 11.15 -24.80
CA GLN A 382 5.23 11.83 -25.42
C GLN A 382 4.19 12.27 -24.38
N THR A 383 4.12 11.55 -23.26
CA THR A 383 3.39 11.92 -22.04
C THR A 383 4.38 12.03 -20.88
N ASP A 384 3.90 12.35 -19.69
CA ASP A 384 4.65 11.99 -18.49
C ASP A 384 4.77 10.45 -18.47
N VAL A 385 5.97 9.94 -18.23
CA VAL A 385 6.27 8.50 -18.26
C VAL A 385 6.96 8.06 -16.99
N VAL A 386 6.71 6.81 -16.63
CA VAL A 386 7.39 6.11 -15.55
C VAL A 386 8.18 4.96 -16.14
N LEU A 387 9.46 4.90 -15.80
CA LEU A 387 10.40 3.93 -16.32
C LEU A 387 10.96 3.09 -15.17
N ARG A 388 11.15 1.79 -15.38
CA ARG A 388 12.06 1.00 -14.54
C ARG A 388 13.37 0.83 -15.28
N ARG A 389 14.46 1.36 -14.72
CA ARG A 389 15.80 1.28 -15.27
C ARG A 389 16.65 0.29 -14.47
N ILE A 390 17.28 -0.64 -15.17
CA ILE A 390 18.43 -1.38 -14.63
C ILE A 390 19.72 -0.77 -15.16
N SER A 391 20.65 -0.46 -14.26
CA SER A 391 21.94 0.14 -14.63
C SER A 391 22.83 -0.87 -15.38
N THR A 392 23.77 -0.39 -16.19
CA THR A 392 24.78 -1.27 -16.83
C THR A 392 25.50 -2.14 -15.80
N ALA A 393 25.88 -1.57 -14.65
CA ALA A 393 26.64 -2.29 -13.62
C ALA A 393 25.81 -3.40 -12.97
N ASP A 394 24.53 -3.14 -12.69
CA ASP A 394 23.65 -4.13 -12.05
C ASP A 394 23.15 -5.17 -13.04
N PHE A 395 22.99 -4.78 -14.30
CA PHE A 395 22.60 -5.69 -15.38
C PHE A 395 23.56 -6.89 -15.51
N HIS A 396 24.88 -6.67 -15.38
CA HIS A 396 25.87 -7.75 -15.42
C HIS A 396 25.79 -8.72 -14.22
N LYS A 397 25.13 -8.34 -13.13
CA LYS A 397 24.96 -9.19 -11.95
C LYS A 397 23.80 -10.18 -12.08
N LEU A 398 22.95 -10.02 -13.12
CA LEU A 398 21.72 -10.77 -13.30
C LEU A 398 21.76 -11.58 -14.62
N PRO A 399 22.49 -12.72 -14.64
CA PRO A 399 22.71 -13.48 -15.88
C PRO A 399 21.41 -14.01 -16.51
N VAL A 400 20.38 -14.29 -15.69
CA VAL A 400 19.08 -14.75 -16.20
C VAL A 400 18.32 -13.62 -16.90
N ILE A 401 18.29 -12.43 -16.30
CA ILE A 401 17.70 -11.21 -16.91
C ILE A 401 18.43 -10.85 -18.21
N MET A 402 19.75 -11.02 -18.24
CA MET A 402 20.56 -10.79 -19.45
C MET A 402 20.12 -11.66 -20.62
N ARG A 403 19.89 -12.97 -20.41
CA ARG A 403 19.37 -13.86 -21.45
C ARG A 403 17.98 -13.46 -21.94
N ILE A 404 17.13 -12.93 -21.06
CA ILE A 404 15.79 -12.47 -21.44
C ILE A 404 15.87 -11.25 -22.35
N PHE A 405 16.64 -10.23 -21.97
CA PHE A 405 16.81 -9.03 -22.81
C PHE A 405 17.55 -9.33 -24.11
N GLU A 406 18.48 -10.30 -24.12
CA GLU A 406 19.09 -10.78 -25.36
C GLU A 406 18.04 -11.34 -26.31
N ARG A 407 17.11 -12.14 -25.81
CA ARG A 407 16.03 -12.72 -26.61
C ARG A 407 15.09 -11.64 -27.17
N ILE A 408 14.76 -10.62 -26.36
CA ILE A 408 13.98 -9.46 -26.81
C ILE A 408 14.73 -8.70 -27.92
N ALA A 409 16.03 -8.44 -27.73
CA ALA A 409 16.87 -7.77 -28.72
C ALA A 409 16.93 -8.55 -30.05
N MET A 410 17.07 -9.88 -29.98
CA MET A 410 17.10 -10.74 -31.16
C MET A 410 15.77 -10.74 -31.90
N ALA A 411 14.63 -10.79 -31.20
CA ALA A 411 13.31 -10.71 -31.80
C ALA A 411 13.13 -9.37 -32.54
N ARG A 412 13.47 -8.25 -31.88
CA ARG A 412 13.38 -6.91 -32.46
C ARG A 412 14.27 -6.71 -33.69
N ARG A 413 15.48 -7.29 -33.70
CA ARG A 413 16.34 -7.29 -34.90
C ARG A 413 15.73 -8.01 -36.10
N ARG A 414 15.02 -9.11 -35.87
CA ARG A 414 14.34 -9.84 -36.95
C ARG A 414 13.19 -9.00 -37.52
N GLU A 415 12.45 -8.31 -36.66
CA GLU A 415 11.37 -7.40 -37.08
C GLU A 415 11.92 -6.23 -37.93
N ILE A 416 12.99 -5.57 -37.47
CA ILE A 416 13.63 -4.46 -38.20
C ILE A 416 14.23 -4.96 -39.53
N GLY A 417 14.86 -6.13 -39.55
CA GLY A 417 15.44 -6.71 -40.76
C GLY A 417 14.42 -7.20 -41.79
N SER A 418 13.17 -7.43 -41.38
CA SER A 418 12.07 -7.88 -42.24
C SER A 418 11.26 -6.72 -42.84
N ASN A 419 11.50 -5.47 -42.40
CA ASN A 419 10.80 -4.28 -42.88
C ASN A 419 11.71 -3.48 -43.84
N PRO A 420 11.49 -3.49 -45.17
CA PRO A 420 12.44 -2.96 -46.15
C PRO A 420 12.69 -1.45 -46.09
N GLY A 421 11.84 -0.70 -45.37
CA GLY A 421 11.93 0.77 -45.26
C GLY A 421 12.98 1.32 -44.29
N HIS A 422 13.66 0.47 -43.50
CA HIS A 422 14.66 0.91 -42.51
C HIS A 422 16.13 0.75 -42.97
N ARG A 423 16.37 0.49 -44.26
CA ARG A 423 17.71 0.16 -44.76
C ARG A 423 18.67 1.35 -44.97
N GLU A 424 18.22 2.59 -44.81
CA GLU A 424 19.05 3.76 -45.16
C GLU A 424 19.93 4.32 -44.02
N ASP A 425 19.81 3.84 -42.78
CA ASP A 425 20.71 4.25 -41.70
C ASP A 425 21.88 3.28 -41.50
N ARG A 426 22.63 3.06 -42.58
CA ARG A 426 24.06 2.74 -42.50
C ARG A 426 24.84 3.91 -43.08
N ALA A 427 25.13 4.90 -42.25
CA ALA A 427 26.15 5.91 -42.52
C ALA A 427 26.86 6.17 -41.18
N ALA A 428 28.17 6.31 -41.06
CA ALA A 428 29.27 6.24 -42.01
C ALA A 428 30.56 6.16 -41.19
N SER A 429 31.48 5.25 -41.54
CA SER A 429 32.92 5.46 -41.39
C SER A 429 33.64 4.43 -42.26
N PRO A 430 34.54 4.82 -43.16
CA PRO A 430 35.38 3.86 -43.87
C PRO A 430 36.36 3.21 -42.86
N PRO A 431 36.87 2.01 -43.17
CA PRO A 431 37.85 1.34 -42.31
C PRO A 431 39.11 2.20 -42.22
N VAL A 432 39.55 2.47 -40.99
CA VAL A 432 40.87 3.04 -40.71
C VAL A 432 41.91 2.02 -41.18
N VAL A 433 42.66 2.38 -42.22
CA VAL A 433 43.86 1.64 -42.65
C VAL A 433 44.93 1.90 -41.60
N VAL A 434 45.45 0.82 -41.02
CA VAL A 434 46.60 0.83 -40.12
C VAL A 434 47.84 0.73 -41.00
N ASP A 435 48.71 1.74 -40.94
CA ASP A 435 50.15 1.61 -41.20
C ASP A 435 50.90 1.78 -39.87
#